data_AF-A0A928X794-F1
#
_entry.id   AF-A0A928X794-F1
#
_cell.length_a   1.000
_cell.length_b   1.000
_cell.length_c   1.000
_cell.angle_alpha   90.00
_cell.angle_beta   90.00
_cell.angle_gamma   90.00
#
_symmetry.space_group_name_H-M   'P 1'
#
loop_
_entity.id
_entity.type
_entity.pdbx_description
1 polymer ?
#
loop_
_entity_poly.entity_id
_entity_poly.type
_entity_poly.pdbx_seq_one_letter_code
_entity_poly.pdbx_strand_id
1 'polypeptide(L)'
;MITADYIAIIAFLALIIIGAWVGFGRGLDLITRGFVGSAISVVACYFIYGIVLDWGFVQSLLAKFVEFMQSQQTGFCDFLLSIRIDMIVFFAVLFLLVQLVRKLAIAIIRNFFEIDLLAMRLINKVLGVALALFVALALTLIVFQLITWAGEDTVNTVAEAFKGSALGIDNLFFNNPLNSIIESIKLAK
;
A
#
# COMPACT_ATOMS: atom_id res chain seq x y z
N MET A 1 -13.46 -0.48 -32.60
CA MET A 1 -13.52 -0.41 -31.13
C MET A 1 -14.42 -1.51 -30.65
N ILE A 2 -13.91 -2.33 -29.75
CA ILE A 2 -14.63 -3.49 -29.19
C ILE A 2 -15.35 -3.10 -27.91
N THR A 3 -16.22 -3.96 -27.38
CA THR A 3 -16.96 -3.72 -26.14
C THR A 3 -16.03 -3.34 -24.97
N ALA A 4 -14.86 -3.97 -24.88
CA ALA A 4 -13.85 -3.65 -23.87
C ALA A 4 -13.36 -2.19 -23.96
N ASP A 5 -13.22 -1.62 -25.16
CA ASP A 5 -12.80 -0.23 -25.35
C ASP A 5 -13.85 0.76 -24.82
N TYR A 6 -15.13 0.48 -25.07
CA TYR A 6 -16.22 1.32 -24.55
C TYR A 6 -16.30 1.26 -23.03
N ILE A 7 -16.15 0.08 -22.45
CA ILE A 7 -16.12 -0.10 -20.98
C ILE A 7 -14.94 0.68 -20.39
N ALA A 8 -13.75 0.58 -20.99
CA ALA A 8 -12.56 1.29 -20.53
C ALA A 8 -12.72 2.81 -20.60
N ILE A 9 -13.32 3.35 -21.67
CA ILE A 9 -13.59 4.80 -21.80
C ILE A 9 -14.58 5.26 -20.73
N ILE A 10 -15.69 4.53 -20.53
CA ILE A 10 -16.67 4.87 -19.52
C ILE A 10 -16.04 4.84 -18.13
N ALA A 11 -15.26 3.81 -17.82
CA ALA A 11 -14.53 3.70 -16.56
C ALA A 11 -13.53 4.86 -16.39
N PHE A 12 -12.77 5.20 -17.43
CA PHE A 12 -11.82 6.31 -17.41
C PHE A 12 -12.49 7.66 -17.15
N LEU A 13 -13.61 7.96 -17.84
CA LEU A 13 -14.40 9.16 -17.61
C LEU A 13 -14.98 9.21 -16.18
N ALA A 14 -15.50 8.08 -15.69
CA ALA A 14 -15.99 7.97 -14.33
C ALA A 14 -14.87 8.24 -13.31
N LEU A 15 -13.67 7.70 -13.52
CA LEU A 15 -12.51 7.92 -12.65
C LEU A 15 -12.05 9.39 -12.65
N ILE A 16 -12.13 10.09 -13.79
CA ILE A 16 -11.86 11.54 -13.83
C ILE A 16 -12.87 12.29 -12.96
N ILE A 17 -14.16 11.99 -13.11
CA ILE A 17 -15.22 12.66 -12.33
C ILE A 17 -15.03 12.36 -10.84
N ILE A 18 -14.82 11.10 -10.48
CA ILE A 18 -14.61 10.66 -9.09
C ILE A 18 -13.34 11.30 -8.52
N GLY A 19 -12.22 11.26 -9.24
CA GLY A 19 -10.95 11.82 -8.78
C GLY A 19 -11.04 13.34 -8.58
N ALA A 20 -11.70 14.05 -9.49
CA ALA A 20 -11.94 15.50 -9.34
C ALA A 20 -12.93 15.82 -8.22
N TRP A 21 -13.91 14.95 -7.97
CA TRP A 21 -14.92 15.17 -6.93
C TRP A 21 -14.39 14.86 -5.53
N VAL A 22 -13.67 13.75 -5.38
CA VAL A 22 -13.04 13.32 -4.12
C VAL A 22 -11.86 14.23 -3.78
N GLY A 23 -11.04 14.57 -4.77
CA GLY A 23 -9.79 15.30 -4.58
C GLY A 23 -8.66 14.46 -3.99
N PHE A 24 -7.43 14.96 -4.07
CA PHE A 24 -6.22 14.29 -3.61
C PHE A 24 -6.20 14.04 -2.10
N GLY A 25 -6.52 15.06 -1.29
CA GLY A 25 -6.42 14.93 0.18
C GLY A 25 -7.31 13.82 0.74
N ARG A 26 -8.55 13.74 0.27
CA ARG A 26 -9.49 12.65 0.66
C ARG A 26 -9.16 11.35 -0.04
N GLY A 27 -8.72 11.40 -1.31
CA GLY A 27 -8.31 10.21 -2.05
C GLY A 27 -7.15 9.48 -1.36
N LEU A 28 -6.14 10.22 -0.90
CA LEU A 28 -4.99 9.66 -0.18
C LEU A 28 -5.42 9.03 1.15
N ASP A 29 -6.28 9.72 1.91
CA ASP A 29 -6.87 9.20 3.15
C ASP A 29 -7.67 7.90 2.89
N LEU A 30 -8.45 7.82 1.81
CA LEU A 30 -9.19 6.61 1.44
C LEU A 30 -8.27 5.42 1.10
N ILE A 31 -7.24 5.63 0.28
CA ILE A 31 -6.32 4.56 -0.14
C ILE A 31 -5.52 4.02 1.04
N THR A 32 -5.13 4.89 1.95
CA THR A 32 -4.28 4.56 3.09
C THR A 32 -5.06 4.12 4.33
N ARG A 33 -6.40 4.05 4.25
CA ARG A 33 -7.24 3.50 5.32
C ARG A 33 -7.23 1.97 5.31
N GLY A 34 -7.56 1.38 6.46
CA GLY A 34 -7.73 -0.06 6.61
C GLY A 34 -6.45 -0.88 6.39
N PHE A 35 -6.58 -1.98 5.66
CA PHE A 35 -5.51 -2.97 5.47
C PHE A 35 -4.31 -2.42 4.69
N VAL A 36 -4.54 -1.64 3.62
CA VAL A 36 -3.46 -1.04 2.82
C VAL A 36 -2.61 -0.11 3.68
N GLY A 37 -3.25 0.71 4.51
CA GLY A 37 -2.57 1.49 5.53
C GLY A 37 -1.68 0.60 6.40
N SER A 38 -2.28 -0.40 7.04
CA SER A 38 -1.56 -1.35 7.90
C SER A 38 -0.32 -1.94 7.21
N ALA A 39 -0.45 -2.39 5.96
CA ALA A 39 0.66 -2.93 5.17
C ALA A 39 1.79 -1.89 4.96
N ILE A 40 1.45 -0.65 4.59
CA ILE A 40 2.43 0.44 4.47
C ILE A 40 3.15 0.68 5.81
N SER A 41 2.43 0.60 6.94
CA SER A 41 3.05 0.71 8.27
C SER A 41 4.04 -0.41 8.54
N VAL A 42 3.72 -1.66 8.18
CA VAL A 42 4.64 -2.79 8.38
C VAL A 42 5.94 -2.55 7.60
N VAL A 43 5.83 -2.14 6.33
CA VAL A 43 6.98 -1.83 5.49
C VAL A 43 7.77 -0.65 6.05
N ALA A 44 7.11 0.42 6.50
CA ALA A 44 7.76 1.55 7.14
C ALA A 44 8.51 1.14 8.42
N CYS A 45 7.90 0.29 9.26
CA CYS A 45 8.55 -0.27 10.45
C CYS A 45 9.81 -1.04 10.08
N TYR A 46 9.77 -1.85 9.02
CA TYR A 46 10.95 -2.57 8.52
C TYR A 46 12.10 -1.62 8.11
N PHE A 47 11.81 -0.45 7.56
CA PHE A 47 12.87 0.49 7.21
C PHE A 47 13.46 1.25 8.40
N ILE A 48 12.65 1.54 9.41
CA ILE A 48 13.09 2.38 10.54
C ILE A 48 13.53 1.59 11.77
N TYR A 49 13.27 0.28 11.85
CA TYR A 49 13.50 -0.49 13.08
C TYR A 49 14.95 -0.37 13.57
N GLY A 50 15.93 -0.48 12.66
CA GLY A 50 17.34 -0.45 13.03
C GLY A 50 17.73 0.89 13.65
N ILE A 51 17.31 1.97 13.00
CA ILE A 51 17.54 3.34 13.47
C ILE A 51 16.94 3.54 14.87
N VAL A 52 15.72 3.06 15.09
CA VAL A 52 15.04 3.23 16.39
C VAL A 52 15.66 2.34 17.47
N LEU A 53 16.10 1.13 17.12
CA LEU A 53 16.75 0.21 18.05
C LEU A 53 18.12 0.73 18.52
N ASP A 54 18.81 1.51 17.69
CA ASP A 54 20.10 2.12 18.02
C ASP A 54 20.00 3.31 18.99
N TRP A 55 18.78 3.78 19.28
CA TRP A 55 18.59 4.86 20.24
C TRP A 55 18.85 4.35 21.67
N GLY A 56 19.81 4.95 22.37
CA GLY A 56 20.18 4.53 23.73
C GLY A 56 19.00 4.52 24.72
N PHE A 57 18.03 5.41 24.54
CA PHE A 57 16.77 5.38 25.30
C PHE A 57 15.98 4.08 25.08
N VAL A 58 15.81 3.64 23.84
CA VAL A 58 15.06 2.42 23.50
C VAL A 58 15.76 1.18 24.06
N GLN A 59 17.09 1.10 23.92
CA GLN A 59 17.87 0.01 24.50
C GLN A 59 17.75 -0.03 26.02
N SER A 60 17.75 1.12 26.69
CA SER A 60 17.57 1.20 28.14
C SER A 60 16.18 0.76 28.59
N LEU A 61 15.13 1.05 27.81
CA LEU A 61 13.77 0.58 28.09
C LEU A 61 13.65 -0.94 27.91
N LEU A 62 14.28 -1.49 26.86
CA LEU A 62 14.31 -2.93 26.63
C LEU A 62 15.04 -3.65 27.76
N ALA A 63 16.19 -3.13 28.19
CA ALA A 63 16.93 -3.67 29.33
C ALA A 63 16.08 -3.68 30.60
N LYS A 64 15.42 -2.56 30.94
CA LYS A 64 14.52 -2.48 32.10
C LYS A 64 13.34 -3.44 32.01
N PHE A 65 12.80 -3.65 30.82
CA PHE A 65 11.72 -4.61 30.59
C PHE A 65 12.18 -6.05 30.82
N VAL A 66 13.37 -6.41 30.33
CA VAL A 66 13.99 -7.72 30.57
C VAL A 66 14.29 -7.93 32.06
N GLU A 67 14.88 -6.93 32.73
CA GLU A 67 15.16 -6.96 34.17
C GLU A 67 13.87 -7.16 35.00
N PHE A 68 12.79 -6.45 34.65
CA PHE A 68 11.49 -6.64 35.29
C PHE A 68 10.97 -8.06 35.13
N MET A 69 11.07 -8.63 33.94
CA MET A 69 10.64 -10.01 33.67
C MET A 69 11.46 -11.05 34.44
N GLN A 70 12.78 -10.84 34.54
CA GLN A 70 13.68 -11.72 35.32
C GLN A 70 13.38 -11.66 36.83
N SER A 71 12.96 -10.49 37.34
CA SER A 71 12.67 -10.30 38.76
C SER A 71 11.46 -11.10 39.27
N GLN A 72 10.58 -11.55 38.36
CA GLN A 72 9.35 -12.29 38.71
C GLN A 72 9.60 -13.77 39.02
N GLN A 73 10.76 -14.33 38.64
CA GLN A 73 11.18 -15.73 38.91
C GLN A 73 10.10 -16.80 38.64
N THR A 74 9.27 -16.60 37.61
CA THR A 74 8.28 -17.60 37.18
C THR A 74 8.75 -18.32 35.92
N GLY A 75 8.51 -19.63 35.83
CA GLY A 75 8.87 -20.40 34.63
C GLY A 75 8.20 -19.91 33.33
N PHE A 76 7.09 -19.19 33.44
CA PHE A 76 6.45 -18.52 32.30
C PHE A 76 7.25 -17.29 31.81
N CYS A 77 7.80 -16.48 32.73
CA CYS A 77 8.67 -15.36 32.37
C CYS A 77 9.97 -15.83 31.69
N ASP A 78 10.57 -16.92 32.16
CA ASP A 78 11.78 -17.50 31.53
C ASP A 78 11.48 -18.00 30.12
N PHE A 79 10.32 -18.64 29.92
CA PHE A 79 9.85 -19.01 28.59
C PHE A 79 9.65 -17.79 27.69
N LEU A 80 8.98 -16.73 28.17
CA LEU A 80 8.76 -15.51 27.40
C LEU A 80 10.08 -14.80 27.02
N LEU A 81 11.07 -14.82 27.92
CA LEU A 81 12.41 -14.28 27.61
C LEU A 81 13.14 -15.12 26.56
N SER A 82 12.99 -16.45 26.58
CA SER A 82 13.60 -17.34 25.59
C SER A 82 13.14 -17.05 24.15
N ILE A 83 11.89 -16.62 23.97
CA ILE A 83 11.33 -16.24 22.65
C ILE A 83 11.60 -14.78 22.28
N ARG A 84 12.40 -14.06 23.07
CA ARG A 84 12.68 -12.62 22.87
C ARG A 84 11.40 -11.77 22.82
N ILE A 85 10.52 -11.94 23.82
CA ILE A 85 9.29 -11.15 23.95
C ILE A 85 9.57 -9.64 23.98
N ASP A 86 10.75 -9.21 24.46
CA ASP A 86 11.25 -7.84 24.41
C ASP A 86 11.19 -7.25 22.99
N MET A 87 11.66 -8.00 22.00
CA MET A 87 11.66 -7.59 20.61
C MET A 87 10.26 -7.59 20.01
N ILE A 88 9.42 -8.57 20.37
CA ILE A 88 8.02 -8.64 19.90
C ILE A 88 7.25 -7.40 20.40
N VAL A 89 7.39 -7.06 21.68
CA VAL A 89 6.78 -5.87 22.29
C VAL A 89 7.33 -4.61 21.64
N PHE A 90 8.64 -4.52 21.39
CA PHE A 90 9.25 -3.41 20.67
C PHE A 90 8.62 -3.19 19.30
N PHE A 91 8.51 -4.23 18.47
CA PHE A 91 7.89 -4.14 17.15
C PHE A 91 6.42 -3.75 17.23
N ALA A 92 5.67 -4.29 18.20
CA ALA A 92 4.28 -3.92 18.40
C ALA A 92 4.12 -2.42 18.75
N VAL A 93 4.94 -1.90 19.66
CA VAL A 93 4.93 -0.48 20.04
C VAL A 93 5.37 0.40 18.87
N LEU A 94 6.46 0.04 18.19
CA LEU A 94 6.96 0.76 17.01
C LEU A 94 5.87 0.84 15.93
N PHE A 95 5.17 -0.26 15.69
CA PHE A 95 4.07 -0.33 14.74
C PHE A 95 2.93 0.63 15.10
N LEU A 96 2.51 0.67 16.36
CA LEU A 96 1.50 1.61 16.83
C LEU A 96 1.95 3.08 16.65
N LEU A 97 3.20 3.39 16.97
CA LEU A 97 3.76 4.74 16.79
C LEU A 97 3.81 5.15 15.33
N VAL A 98 4.29 4.28 14.44
CA VAL A 98 4.32 4.54 12.99
C VAL A 98 2.91 4.73 12.45
N GLN A 99 1.95 3.91 12.88
CA GLN A 99 0.55 4.10 12.50
C GLN A 99 0.00 5.45 12.92
N LEU A 100 0.32 5.90 14.15
CA LEU A 100 -0.11 7.19 14.68
C LEU A 100 0.49 8.33 13.86
N VAL A 101 1.82 8.32 13.65
CA VAL A 101 2.53 9.34 12.87
C VAL A 101 2.00 9.40 11.45
N ARG A 102 1.77 8.25 10.80
CA ARG A 102 1.18 8.22 9.45
C ARG A 102 -0.21 8.83 9.43
N LYS A 103 -1.11 8.41 10.34
CA LYS A 103 -2.47 8.98 10.40
C LYS A 103 -2.42 10.51 10.58
N LEU A 104 -1.51 11.00 11.41
CA LEU A 104 -1.29 12.43 11.60
C LEU A 104 -0.77 13.11 10.32
N ALA A 105 0.26 12.55 9.68
CA ALA A 105 0.80 13.09 8.44
C ALA A 105 -0.26 13.20 7.33
N ILE A 106 -1.10 12.18 7.19
CA ILE A 106 -2.18 12.16 6.20
C ILE A 106 -3.27 13.19 6.56
N ALA A 107 -3.61 13.33 7.84
CA ALA A 107 -4.53 14.38 8.29
C ALA A 107 -4.00 15.79 7.97
N ILE A 108 -2.70 16.04 8.16
CA ILE A 108 -2.06 17.32 7.82
C ILE A 108 -2.11 17.56 6.30
N ILE A 109 -1.71 16.57 5.49
CA ILE A 109 -1.75 16.66 4.02
C ILE A 109 -3.18 16.96 3.56
N ARG A 110 -4.17 16.23 4.08
CA ARG A 110 -5.57 16.43 3.74
C ARG A 110 -6.02 17.85 4.08
N ASN A 111 -5.73 18.33 5.28
CA ASN A 111 -6.09 19.69 5.68
C ASN A 111 -5.42 20.75 4.81
N PHE A 112 -4.16 20.54 4.41
CA PHE A 112 -3.43 21.43 3.51
C PHE A 112 -4.07 21.52 2.12
N PHE A 113 -4.47 20.39 1.53
CA PHE A 113 -5.12 20.37 0.21
C PHE A 113 -6.61 20.77 0.24
N GLU A 114 -7.24 20.77 1.40
CA GLU A 114 -8.63 21.22 1.58
C GLU A 114 -8.75 22.73 1.95
N ILE A 115 -7.63 23.47 2.00
CA ILE A 115 -7.66 24.93 2.22
C ILE A 115 -8.51 25.62 1.15
N ASP A 116 -9.34 26.57 1.57
CA ASP A 116 -10.31 27.27 0.72
C ASP A 116 -9.68 28.39 -0.14
N LEU A 117 -8.59 28.05 -0.83
CA LEU A 117 -7.94 28.90 -1.83
C LEU A 117 -8.22 28.31 -3.22
N LEU A 118 -8.59 29.15 -4.18
CA LEU A 118 -8.95 28.71 -5.55
C LEU A 118 -7.82 27.86 -6.18
N ALA A 119 -6.57 28.30 -6.05
CA ALA A 119 -5.40 27.57 -6.55
C ALA A 119 -5.27 26.19 -5.88
N MET A 120 -5.41 26.10 -4.55
CA MET A 120 -5.31 24.84 -3.82
C MET A 120 -6.45 23.90 -4.19
N ARG A 121 -7.67 24.42 -4.36
CA ARG A 121 -8.83 23.64 -4.81
C ARG A 121 -8.60 23.03 -6.19
N LEU A 122 -8.00 23.78 -7.13
CA LEU A 122 -7.68 23.25 -8.45
C LEU A 122 -6.60 22.16 -8.36
N ILE A 123 -5.52 22.40 -7.62
CA ILE A 123 -4.44 21.41 -7.42
C ILE A 123 -5.01 20.14 -6.78
N ASN A 124 -5.85 20.26 -5.76
CA ASN A 124 -6.47 19.13 -5.09
C ASN A 124 -7.33 18.28 -6.05
N LYS A 125 -8.06 18.92 -6.97
CA LYS A 125 -8.84 18.21 -8.00
C LYS A 125 -7.96 17.52 -9.03
N VAL A 126 -6.96 18.21 -9.57
CA VAL A 126 -6.05 17.66 -10.60
C VAL A 126 -5.25 16.48 -10.04
N LEU A 127 -4.68 16.64 -8.86
CA LEU A 127 -3.97 15.56 -8.18
C LEU A 127 -4.92 14.43 -7.78
N GLY A 128 -6.19 14.73 -7.47
CA GLY A 128 -7.21 13.72 -7.21
C GLY A 128 -7.52 12.86 -8.44
N VAL A 129 -7.63 13.48 -9.62
CA VAL A 129 -7.74 12.76 -10.90
C VAL A 129 -6.52 11.90 -11.16
N ALA A 130 -5.32 12.48 -11.03
CA ALA A 130 -4.07 11.75 -11.24
C ALA A 130 -3.95 10.54 -10.30
N LEU A 131 -4.30 10.70 -9.03
CA LEU A 131 -4.31 9.64 -8.03
C LEU A 131 -5.33 8.55 -8.38
N ALA A 132 -6.55 8.90 -8.75
CA ALA A 132 -7.59 7.94 -9.13
C ALA A 132 -7.17 7.11 -10.36
N LEU A 133 -6.61 7.76 -11.38
CA LEU A 133 -6.11 7.09 -12.57
C LEU A 133 -4.91 6.18 -12.27
N PHE A 134 -3.98 6.64 -11.43
CA PHE A 134 -2.83 5.84 -11.02
C PHE A 134 -3.24 4.58 -10.26
N VAL A 135 -4.17 4.72 -9.30
CA VAL A 135 -4.70 3.57 -8.54
C VAL A 135 -5.45 2.61 -9.45
N ALA A 136 -6.30 3.12 -10.33
CA ALA A 136 -7.01 2.28 -11.29
C ALA A 136 -6.05 1.49 -12.18
N LEU A 137 -5.02 2.15 -12.72
CA LEU A 137 -3.99 1.48 -13.52
C LEU A 137 -3.26 0.41 -12.69
N ALA A 138 -2.82 0.74 -11.47
CA ALA A 138 -2.15 -0.23 -10.60
C ALA A 138 -3.04 -1.45 -10.30
N LEU A 139 -4.33 -1.24 -10.02
CA LEU A 139 -5.30 -2.31 -9.82
C LEU A 139 -5.51 -3.14 -11.09
N THR A 140 -5.62 -2.51 -12.26
CA THR A 140 -5.70 -3.23 -13.54
C THR A 140 -4.49 -4.13 -13.75
N LEU A 141 -3.28 -3.63 -13.51
CA LEU A 141 -2.05 -4.43 -13.64
C LEU A 141 -2.04 -5.61 -12.67
N ILE A 142 -2.47 -5.41 -11.41
CA ILE A 142 -2.57 -6.48 -10.42
C ILE A 142 -3.61 -7.51 -10.85
N VAL A 143 -4.79 -7.09 -11.30
CA VAL A 143 -5.85 -7.99 -11.77
C VAL A 143 -5.39 -8.80 -12.98
N PHE A 144 -4.73 -8.17 -13.94
CA PHE A 144 -4.14 -8.87 -15.08
C PHE A 144 -3.12 -9.92 -14.62
N GLN A 145 -2.27 -9.58 -13.65
CA GLN A 145 -1.35 -10.55 -13.06
C GLN A 145 -2.08 -11.73 -12.42
N LEU A 146 -3.12 -11.48 -11.63
CA LEU A 146 -3.91 -12.54 -11.01
C LEU A 146 -4.58 -13.46 -12.06
N ILE A 147 -5.06 -12.90 -13.17
CA ILE A 147 -5.62 -13.66 -14.29
C ILE A 147 -4.56 -14.55 -14.92
N THR A 148 -3.34 -14.04 -15.16
CA THR A 148 -2.24 -14.86 -15.70
C THR A 148 -1.87 -16.03 -14.79
N TRP A 149 -2.07 -15.89 -13.47
CA TRP A 149 -1.82 -16.97 -12.51
C TRP A 149 -2.98 -17.96 -12.39
N ALA A 150 -4.19 -17.60 -12.84
CA ALA A 150 -5.37 -18.45 -12.76
C ALA A 150 -5.37 -19.63 -13.75
N GLY A 151 -4.49 -19.61 -14.76
CA GLY A 151 -4.30 -20.71 -15.71
C GLY A 151 -4.66 -20.37 -17.17
N GLU A 152 -4.22 -21.23 -18.10
CA GLU A 152 -4.25 -20.97 -19.54
C GLU A 152 -5.66 -20.74 -20.11
N ASP A 153 -6.67 -21.51 -19.68
CA ASP A 153 -8.05 -21.35 -20.17
C ASP A 153 -8.65 -19.97 -19.84
N THR A 154 -8.36 -19.46 -18.63
CA THR A 154 -8.81 -18.14 -18.19
C THR A 154 -8.10 -17.04 -18.97
N VAL A 155 -6.79 -17.21 -19.19
CA VAL A 155 -5.97 -16.27 -19.96
C VAL A 155 -6.47 -16.18 -21.41
N ASN A 156 -6.74 -17.31 -22.06
CA ASN A 156 -7.22 -17.35 -23.44
C ASN A 156 -8.59 -16.68 -23.58
N THR A 157 -9.51 -16.94 -22.65
CA THR A 157 -10.84 -16.32 -22.63
C THR A 157 -10.75 -14.79 -22.52
N VAL A 158 -9.89 -14.29 -21.63
CA VAL A 158 -9.69 -12.85 -21.41
C VAL A 158 -8.94 -12.20 -22.59
N ALA A 159 -7.94 -12.89 -23.14
CA ALA A 159 -7.20 -12.43 -24.31
C ALA A 159 -8.10 -12.28 -25.55
N GLU A 160 -9.01 -13.23 -25.77
CA GLU A 160 -10.00 -13.13 -26.85
C GLU A 160 -10.93 -11.92 -26.65
N ALA A 161 -11.34 -11.65 -25.42
CA ALA A 161 -12.18 -10.49 -25.09
C ALA A 161 -11.49 -9.14 -25.34
N PHE A 162 -10.16 -9.09 -25.35
CA PHE A 162 -9.37 -7.87 -25.58
C PHE A 162 -8.80 -7.76 -27.00
N LYS A 163 -8.86 -8.82 -27.80
CA LYS A 163 -8.25 -8.89 -29.13
C LYS A 163 -8.75 -7.77 -30.05
N GLY A 164 -7.82 -6.94 -30.54
CA GLY A 164 -8.14 -5.83 -31.43
C GLY A 164 -8.66 -4.58 -30.70
N SER A 165 -8.36 -4.46 -29.41
CA SER A 165 -8.62 -3.25 -28.61
C SER A 165 -7.91 -2.04 -29.23
N ALA A 166 -8.67 -0.98 -29.52
CA ALA A 166 -8.11 0.27 -30.02
C ALA A 166 -7.31 1.03 -28.95
N LEU A 167 -7.54 0.72 -27.68
CA LEU A 167 -6.86 1.32 -26.53
C LEU A 167 -5.61 0.53 -26.11
N GLY A 168 -5.27 -0.55 -26.82
CA GLY A 168 -4.11 -1.40 -26.52
C GLY A 168 -4.25 -2.17 -25.20
N ILE A 169 -5.48 -2.52 -24.80
CA ILE A 169 -5.75 -3.30 -23.58
C ILE A 169 -5.16 -4.71 -23.70
N ASP A 170 -5.21 -5.29 -24.91
CA ASP A 170 -4.55 -6.55 -25.25
C ASP A 170 -3.04 -6.46 -25.05
N ASN A 171 -2.41 -5.40 -25.55
CA ASN A 171 -0.98 -5.16 -25.39
C ASN A 171 -0.61 -5.00 -23.90
N LEU A 172 -1.40 -4.24 -23.13
CA LEU A 172 -1.18 -4.07 -21.69
C LEU A 172 -1.35 -5.38 -20.89
N PHE A 173 -2.26 -6.25 -21.33
CA PHE A 173 -2.50 -7.56 -20.71
C PHE A 173 -1.31 -8.50 -20.91
N PHE A 174 -0.82 -8.64 -22.14
CA PHE A 174 0.31 -9.52 -22.45
C PHE A 174 1.66 -8.97 -21.98
N ASN A 175 1.88 -7.66 -22.15
CA ASN A 175 3.11 -6.97 -21.75
C ASN A 175 2.95 -6.28 -20.39
N ASN A 176 2.34 -6.98 -19.43
CA ASN A 176 2.17 -6.45 -18.09
C ASN A 176 3.55 -6.22 -17.43
N PRO A 177 3.90 -4.97 -17.03
CA PRO A 177 5.19 -4.67 -16.42
C PRO A 177 5.48 -5.50 -15.16
N LEU A 178 4.44 -5.94 -14.44
CA LEU A 178 4.58 -6.75 -13.23
C LEU A 178 5.18 -8.14 -13.50
N ASN A 179 5.05 -8.67 -14.73
CA ASN A 179 5.66 -9.96 -15.10
C ASN A 179 7.18 -9.92 -14.97
N SER A 180 7.82 -8.82 -15.38
CA SER A 180 9.28 -8.65 -15.31
C SER A 180 9.83 -8.71 -13.87
N ILE A 181 9.06 -8.19 -12.91
CA ILE A 181 9.42 -8.21 -11.49
C ILE A 181 9.40 -9.65 -10.98
N ILE A 182 8.40 -10.44 -11.36
CA ILE A 182 8.26 -11.83 -10.92
C ILE A 182 9.33 -12.73 -11.55
N GLU A 183 9.64 -12.54 -12.84
CA GLU A 183 10.72 -13.27 -13.50
C GLU A 183 12.06 -13.00 -12.82
N SER A 184 12.35 -11.75 -12.45
CA SER A 184 13.57 -11.41 -11.70
C SER A 184 13.63 -12.08 -10.32
N ILE A 185 12.50 -12.21 -9.62
CA ILE A 185 12.42 -12.90 -8.32
C ILE A 185 12.58 -14.42 -8.47
N LYS A 186 12.06 -15.01 -9.57
CA LYS A 186 12.24 -16.44 -9.86
C LYS A 186 13.67 -16.79 -10.23
N LEU A 187 14.39 -15.90 -10.90
CA LEU A 187 15.81 -16.08 -11.26
C LEU A 187 16.77 -15.82 -10.09
N ALA A 188 16.33 -15.10 -9.06
CA ALA A 188 17.09 -14.85 -7.84
C ALA A 188 16.98 -15.97 -6.79
N LYS A 189 16.17 -17.01 -7.06
CA LYS A 189 16.11 -18.27 -6.29
C LYS A 189 16.90 -19.35 -6.99
#